data_AF-A0A5K0UUX9-F1
#
_entry.id   AF-A0A5K0UUX9-F1
#
_cell.length_a   1.000
_cell.length_b   1.000
_cell.length_c   1.000
_cell.angle_alpha   90.00
_cell.angle_beta   90.00
_cell.angle_gamma   90.00
#
_symmetry.space_group_name_H-M   'P 1'
#
loop_
_entity.id
_entity.type
_entity.pdbx_description
1 polymer ?
#
loop_
_entity_poly.entity_id
_entity_poly.type
_entity_poly.pdbx_seq_one_letter_code
_entity_poly.pdbx_strand_id
1 'polypeptide(L)' 'VRHSIKHIRGDNVEFEDGKVHQFDAIVFATGYKSTVRTWLQ' A
#
# COMPACT_ATOMS: atom_id res chain seq x y z
N VAL A 1 -4.48 -2.02 15.19
CA VAL A 1 -3.89 -2.31 13.88
C VAL A 1 -5.03 -2.61 12.91
N ARG A 2 -5.10 -1.97 11.74
CA ARG A 2 -6.08 -2.32 10.69
C ARG A 2 -5.54 -3.48 9.86
N HIS A 3 -6.41 -4.25 9.23
CA HIS A 3 -6.02 -5.29 8.28
C HIS A 3 -5.27 -4.70 7.07
N SER A 4 -4.66 -5.55 6.25
CA SER A 4 -4.04 -5.14 4.98
C SER A 4 -5.07 -4.52 4.03
N ILE A 5 -4.60 -3.66 3.13
CA ILE A 5 -5.42 -3.11 2.06
C ILE A 5 -5.65 -4.19 1.00
N LYS A 6 -6.90 -4.39 0.62
CA LYS A 6 -7.32 -5.34 -0.41
C LYS A 6 -7.52 -4.62 -1.75
N HIS A 7 -8.27 -3.52 -1.77
CA HIS A 7 -8.52 -2.72 -2.97
C HIS A 7 -8.61 -1.22 -2.65
N ILE A 8 -8.22 -0.38 -3.62
CA ILE A 8 -8.44 1.07 -3.61
C ILE A 8 -9.27 1.41 -4.86
N ARG A 9 -10.43 2.05 -4.69
CA ARG A 9 -11.34 2.47 -5.76
C ARG A 9 -11.71 3.93 -5.58
N GLY A 10 -11.00 4.82 -6.29
CA GLY A 10 -11.11 6.26 -6.04
C GLY A 10 -10.61 6.59 -4.64
N ASP A 11 -11.44 7.25 -3.84
CA ASP A 11 -11.21 7.61 -2.44
C ASP A 11 -11.58 6.48 -1.46
N ASN A 12 -12.25 5.41 -1.92
CA ASN A 12 -12.68 4.28 -1.10
C ASN A 12 -11.60 3.19 -1.02
N VAL A 13 -11.23 2.83 0.21
CA VAL A 13 -10.25 1.76 0.50
C VAL A 13 -10.95 0.60 1.19
N GLU A 14 -10.93 -0.58 0.55
CA GLU A 14 -11.39 -1.86 1.11
C GLU A 14 -10.21 -2.58 1.79
N PHE A 15 -10.42 -2.98 3.04
CA PHE A 15 -9.47 -3.80 3.81
C PHE A 15 -9.84 -5.29 3.73
N GLU A 16 -8.91 -6.18 4.08
CA GLU A 16 -9.14 -7.65 4.02
C GLU A 16 -10.31 -8.13 4.88
N ASP A 17 -10.71 -7.40 5.92
CA ASP A 17 -11.89 -7.70 6.74
C ASP A 17 -13.22 -7.21 6.12
N GLY A 18 -13.18 -6.74 4.87
CA GLY A 18 -14.33 -6.23 4.13
C GLY A 18 -14.76 -4.81 4.53
N LYS A 19 -14.09 -4.16 5.49
CA LYS A 19 -14.39 -2.77 5.85
C LYS A 19 -13.95 -1.82 4.75
N VAL A 20 -14.80 -0.82 4.47
CA VAL A 20 -14.54 0.22 3.48
C VAL A 20 -14.51 1.58 4.16
N HIS A 21 -13.51 2.39 3.84
CA HIS A 21 -13.36 3.74 4.38
C HIS A 21 -12.87 4.71 3.30
N GLN A 22 -13.36 5.95 3.35
CA GLN A 22 -12.88 7.03 2.49
C GLN A 22 -11.66 7.74 3.10
N PHE A 23 -10.74 8.17 2.24
CA PHE A 23 -9.56 8.93 2.61
C PHE A 23 -9.31 10.07 1.62
N ASP A 24 -8.94 11.25 2.12
CA ASP A 24 -8.59 12.40 1.29
C ASP A 24 -7.21 12.24 0.63
N ALA A 25 -6.32 11.44 1.22
CA ALA A 25 -4.97 11.19 0.72
C ALA A 25 -4.47 9.78 1.10
N ILE A 26 -3.61 9.21 0.23
CA ILE A 26 -2.96 7.91 0.43
C ILE A 26 -1.45 8.08 0.22
N VAL A 27 -0.64 7.62 1.19
CA VAL A 27 0.83 7.70 1.15
C VAL A 27 1.43 6.30 1.16
N PHE A 28 2.13 5.92 0.09
CA PHE A 28 2.87 4.65 0.03
C PHE A 28 4.25 4.78 0.69
N ALA A 29 4.30 4.54 2.00
CA ALA A 29 5.55 4.47 2.77
C ALA A 29 6.13 3.04 2.82
N THR A 30 6.05 2.29 1.72
CA THR A 30 6.42 0.86 1.65
C THR A 30 7.92 0.62 1.40
N GLY A 31 8.74 1.67 1.52
CA GLY A 31 10.17 1.62 1.23
C GLY A 31 10.48 1.61 -0.27
N TYR A 32 11.73 1.28 -0.62
CA TYR A 32 12.22 1.18 -2.00
C TYR A 32 12.93 -0.15 -2.22
N LYS A 33 12.97 -0.62 -3.47
CA LYS A 33 13.77 -1.79 -3.87
C LYS A 33 14.98 -1.33 -4.67
N SER A 34 16.18 -1.79 -4.30
CA SER A 34 17.40 -1.52 -5.08
C SER A 34 17.40 -2.31 -6.39
N THR A 35 17.86 -1.67 -7.47
CA THR A 35 18.12 -2.31 -8.77
C THR A 35 19.61 -2.60 -8.98
N VAL A 36 20.47 -2.25 -8.02
CA VAL A 36 21.90 -2.54 -8.08
C VAL A 36 22.08 -4.05 -8.11
N ARG A 37 22.80 -4.54 -9.13
CA ARG A 37 23.11 -5.95 -9.25
C ARG A 37 24.23 -6.31 -8.26
N THR A 38 24.11 -7.45 -7.61
CA THR A 38 25.04 -7.92 -6.56
C THR A 38 26.50 -8.02 -7.02
N TRP A 39 26.78 -8.10 -8.33
CA TRP A 39 28.15 -8.14 -8.86
C TRP A 39 28.87 -6.79 -8.91
N LEU A 40 28.14 -5.68 -8.70
CA LEU A 40 28.68 -4.31 -8.61
C LEU A 40 29.00 -3.91 -7.16
N GLN A 41 29.12 -4.89 -6.26
CA GLN A 41 29.54 -4.64 -4.88
C GLN A 41 31.01 -4.23 -4.79
#